data_AF-A0A5C8HZE6-F1
#
_entry.id   AF-A0A5C8HZE6-F1
#
_cell.length_a   1.000
_cell.length_b   1.000
_cell.length_c   1.000
_cell.angle_alpha   90.00
_cell.angle_beta   90.00
_cell.angle_gamma   90.00
#
_symmetry.space_group_name_H-M   'P 1'
#
loop_
_entity.id
_entity.type
_entity.pdbx_description
1 polymer ?
#
loop_
_entity_poly.entity_id
_entity_poly.type
_entity_poly.pdbx_seq_one_letter_code
_entity_poly.pdbx_strand_id
1 'polypeptide(L)'
;MLSEGGITVSLHHLNMEELIRQVGVPRSSAFAAFGGKEELLTGLMVQLLSESDGSDGIFQETLDVVERTLAEHGHRMVRPDGSRDRDGSYAVLRETIRLTLRQNVEDTAASAHWQTCQALAATLPSLPPGRRERVAEALRESDRNFRETMTEFYAAACERLGRRPRAGVEWHHLATAGGAIVEGVVTHRRMGAPPESEMLTAPGMDGEPVEWTLAALAYLAMIEGLTEPVD
;
A
#
# COMPACT_ATOMS: atom_id res chain seq x y z
N MET A 1 -16.62 -29.36 -9.57
CA MET A 1 -17.68 -28.34 -9.79
C MET A 1 -17.47 -27.06 -8.98
N LEU A 2 -17.62 -26.99 -7.65
CA LEU A 2 -17.24 -25.77 -6.89
C LEU A 2 -15.71 -25.57 -6.80
N SER A 3 -14.94 -26.66 -6.85
CA SER A 3 -13.47 -26.66 -6.76
C SER A 3 -12.76 -26.31 -8.08
N GLU A 4 -13.44 -26.30 -9.22
CA GLU A 4 -12.82 -26.11 -10.54
C GLU A 4 -12.87 -24.65 -11.03
N GLY A 5 -13.71 -23.80 -10.42
CA GLY A 5 -13.88 -22.38 -10.81
C GLY A 5 -13.73 -21.36 -9.68
N GLY A 6 -13.49 -21.81 -8.44
CA GLY A 6 -13.46 -20.93 -7.26
C GLY A 6 -14.85 -20.36 -6.89
N ILE A 7 -14.89 -19.52 -5.85
CA ILE A 7 -16.10 -18.78 -5.43
C ILE A 7 -15.99 -17.35 -5.93
N THR A 8 -17.04 -16.85 -6.56
CA THR A 8 -17.13 -15.48 -7.08
C THR A 8 -17.83 -14.55 -6.09
N VAL A 9 -17.26 -13.37 -5.82
CA VAL A 9 -17.86 -12.37 -4.92
C VAL A 9 -18.82 -11.47 -5.70
N SER A 10 -20.01 -11.20 -5.16
CA SER A 10 -20.99 -10.31 -5.78
C SER A 10 -21.52 -9.25 -4.81
N LEU A 11 -21.74 -8.05 -5.35
CA LEU A 11 -22.27 -6.89 -4.65
C LEU A 11 -23.81 -6.80 -4.68
N HIS A 12 -24.52 -7.87 -5.08
CA HIS A 12 -25.99 -7.88 -5.11
C HIS A 12 -26.67 -7.59 -3.76
N HIS A 13 -25.93 -7.71 -2.65
CA HIS A 13 -26.40 -7.41 -1.30
C HIS A 13 -26.41 -5.92 -0.96
N LEU A 14 -25.80 -5.05 -1.78
CA LEU A 14 -25.87 -3.60 -1.58
C LEU A 14 -27.31 -3.09 -1.74
N ASN A 15 -27.85 -2.53 -0.66
CA ASN A 15 -29.20 -2.00 -0.63
C ASN A 15 -29.24 -0.59 -1.27
N MET A 16 -29.33 -0.58 -2.60
CA MET A 16 -29.44 0.66 -3.40
C MET A 16 -30.64 1.53 -3.00
N GLU A 17 -31.72 0.93 -2.49
CA GLU A 17 -32.90 1.68 -2.07
C GLU A 17 -32.62 2.50 -0.81
N GLU A 18 -31.86 1.91 0.11
CA GLU A 18 -31.42 2.58 1.32
C GLU A 18 -30.43 3.72 1.00
N LEU A 19 -29.46 3.50 0.10
CA LEU A 19 -28.53 4.55 -0.33
C LEU A 19 -29.26 5.72 -1.00
N ILE A 20 -30.20 5.45 -1.91
CA ILE A 20 -31.01 6.48 -2.56
C ILE A 20 -31.86 7.25 -1.54
N ARG A 21 -32.43 6.54 -0.56
CA ARG A 21 -33.24 7.14 0.52
C ARG A 21 -32.41 8.10 1.37
N GLN A 22 -31.17 7.76 1.68
CA GLN A 22 -30.26 8.61 2.46
C GLN A 22 -29.96 9.95 1.76
N VAL A 23 -29.87 9.95 0.43
CA VAL A 23 -29.61 11.16 -0.38
C VAL A 23 -30.91 11.95 -0.66
N GLY A 24 -32.08 11.41 -0.29
CA GLY A 24 -33.35 12.14 -0.32
C GLY A 24 -33.98 12.32 -1.72
N VAL A 25 -33.55 11.55 -2.72
CA VAL A 25 -34.07 11.64 -4.09
C VAL A 25 -35.07 10.52 -4.39
N PRO A 26 -36.10 10.75 -5.24
CA PRO A 26 -36.99 9.69 -5.68
C PRO A 26 -36.24 8.59 -6.43
N ARG A 27 -36.54 7.33 -6.11
CA ARG A 27 -35.93 6.15 -6.73
C ARG A 27 -36.02 6.15 -8.26
N SER A 28 -37.19 6.48 -8.79
CA SER A 28 -37.41 6.54 -10.25
C SER A 28 -36.50 7.58 -10.90
N SER A 29 -36.32 8.73 -10.26
CA SER A 29 -35.42 9.78 -10.74
C SER A 29 -33.95 9.35 -10.70
N ALA A 30 -33.52 8.70 -9.61
CA ALA A 30 -32.16 8.18 -9.50
C ALA A 30 -31.86 7.13 -10.58
N PHE A 31 -32.74 6.14 -10.78
CA PHE A 31 -32.51 5.14 -11.83
C PHE A 31 -32.61 5.72 -13.24
N ALA A 32 -33.52 6.67 -13.48
CA ALA A 32 -33.62 7.31 -14.79
C ALA A 32 -32.36 8.12 -15.14
N ALA A 33 -31.81 8.88 -14.18
CA ALA A 33 -30.62 9.70 -14.39
C ALA A 33 -29.37 8.87 -14.72
N PHE A 34 -29.25 7.66 -14.18
CA PHE A 34 -28.09 6.79 -14.34
C PHE A 34 -28.30 5.65 -15.33
N GLY A 35 -29.46 5.56 -16.01
CA GLY A 35 -29.71 4.48 -16.98
C GLY A 35 -30.04 3.11 -16.34
N GLY A 36 -30.45 3.08 -15.08
CA GLY A 36 -30.91 1.90 -14.35
C GLY A 36 -30.05 1.57 -13.11
N LYS A 37 -30.55 0.63 -12.29
CA LYS A 37 -29.90 0.20 -11.03
C LYS A 37 -28.46 -0.25 -11.24
N GLU A 38 -28.24 -1.05 -12.27
CA GLU A 38 -26.97 -1.69 -12.51
C GLU A 38 -25.89 -0.73 -13.05
N GLU A 39 -26.32 0.27 -13.82
CA GLU A 39 -25.44 1.30 -14.34
C GLU A 39 -25.09 2.31 -13.24
N LEU A 40 -26.05 2.66 -12.38
CA LEU A 40 -25.78 3.38 -11.13
C LEU A 40 -24.76 2.63 -10.27
N LEU A 41 -24.93 1.32 -10.07
CA LEU A 41 -23.99 0.52 -9.28
C LEU A 41 -22.58 0.55 -9.90
N THR A 42 -22.47 0.37 -11.22
CA THR A 42 -21.17 0.43 -11.92
C THR A 42 -20.53 1.81 -11.79
N GLY A 43 -21.33 2.87 -11.94
CA GLY A 43 -20.89 4.25 -11.76
C GLY A 43 -20.36 4.50 -10.35
N LEU A 44 -21.04 3.98 -9.31
CA LEU A 44 -20.57 4.07 -7.93
C LEU A 44 -19.27 3.30 -7.71
N MET A 45 -19.10 2.10 -8.27
CA MET A 45 -17.84 1.36 -8.17
C MET A 45 -16.68 2.16 -8.77
N VAL A 46 -16.87 2.75 -9.96
CA VAL A 46 -15.86 3.58 -10.62
C VAL A 46 -15.57 4.84 -9.81
N GLN A 47 -16.61 5.49 -9.28
CA GLN A 47 -16.47 6.69 -8.46
C GLN A 47 -15.65 6.44 -7.19
N LEU A 48 -15.96 5.35 -6.46
CA LEU A 48 -15.22 4.97 -5.24
C LEU A 48 -13.73 4.72 -5.50
N LEU A 49 -13.37 4.27 -6.70
CA LEU A 49 -11.98 4.06 -7.12
C LEU A 49 -11.30 5.37 -7.55
N SER A 50 -12.07 6.34 -8.02
CA SER A 50 -11.58 7.64 -8.53
C SER A 50 -11.42 8.70 -7.45
N GLU A 51 -11.96 8.48 -6.25
CA GLU A 51 -11.87 9.42 -5.12
C GLU A 51 -10.49 9.46 -4.46
N SER A 52 -9.59 8.54 -4.82
CA SER A 52 -8.20 8.57 -4.36
C SER A 52 -7.34 9.46 -5.25
N ASP A 53 -6.64 10.42 -4.64
CA ASP A 53 -5.65 11.26 -5.31
C ASP A 53 -4.26 10.59 -5.42
N GLY A 54 -4.18 9.27 -5.16
CA GLY A 54 -2.93 8.51 -5.19
C GLY A 54 -2.05 8.72 -3.95
N SER A 55 -2.42 9.62 -3.03
CA SER A 55 -1.72 9.81 -1.75
C SER A 55 -2.22 8.88 -0.64
N ASP A 56 -3.37 8.23 -0.83
CA ASP A 56 -4.00 7.33 0.16
C ASP A 56 -3.14 6.14 0.62
N GLY A 57 -2.06 5.82 -0.07
CA GLY A 57 -1.13 4.78 0.37
C GLY A 57 0.18 5.31 0.98
N ILE A 58 0.39 6.63 1.01
CA ILE A 58 1.39 7.29 1.85
C ILE A 58 0.67 7.95 3.01
N PHE A 59 0.49 7.19 4.08
CA PHE A 59 -0.16 7.68 5.28
C PHE A 59 0.71 8.71 5.99
N GLN A 60 0.11 9.81 6.44
CA GLN A 60 0.83 10.87 7.15
C GLN A 60 1.52 10.32 8.41
N GLU A 61 0.88 9.40 9.14
CA GLU A 61 1.48 8.75 10.30
C GLU A 61 2.75 7.94 9.92
N THR A 62 2.73 7.26 8.78
CA THR A 62 3.88 6.53 8.24
C THR A 62 5.03 7.51 7.89
N LEU A 63 4.72 8.65 7.26
CA LEU A 63 5.71 9.69 6.96
C LEU A 63 6.31 10.32 8.22
N ASP A 64 5.48 10.58 9.22
CA ASP A 64 5.91 11.18 10.48
C ASP A 64 6.92 10.28 11.20
N VAL A 65 6.81 8.96 11.07
CA VAL A 65 7.82 8.01 11.57
C VAL A 65 9.14 8.18 10.84
N VAL A 66 9.14 8.29 9.51
CA VAL A 66 10.36 8.50 8.72
C VAL A 66 11.07 9.79 9.15
N GLU A 67 10.34 10.90 9.19
CA GLU A 67 10.92 12.20 9.56
C GLU A 67 11.42 12.22 11.00
N ARG A 68 10.70 11.60 11.93
CA ARG A 68 11.14 11.48 13.34
C ARG A 68 12.43 10.69 13.45
N THR A 69 12.51 9.52 12.82
CA THR A 69 13.73 8.70 12.85
C THR A 69 14.92 9.43 12.23
N LEU A 70 14.71 10.14 11.12
CA LEU A 70 15.76 10.95 10.50
C LEU A 70 16.19 12.14 11.37
N ALA A 71 15.27 12.80 12.06
CA ALA A 71 15.59 13.87 13.00
C ALA A 71 16.40 13.35 14.20
N GLU A 72 16.05 12.18 14.73
CA GLU A 72 16.69 11.59 15.90
C GLU A 72 18.05 10.98 15.58
N HIS A 73 18.21 10.33 14.41
CA HIS A 73 19.38 9.51 14.12
C HIS A 73 20.17 9.95 12.89
N GLY A 74 19.68 10.92 12.12
CA GLY A 74 20.33 11.40 10.89
C GLY A 74 21.75 11.93 11.10
N HIS A 75 22.07 12.42 12.30
CA HIS A 75 23.43 12.82 12.67
C HIS A 75 24.45 11.67 12.56
N ARG A 76 24.02 10.41 12.71
CA ARG A 76 24.89 9.22 12.54
C ARG A 76 25.30 9.01 11.09
N MET A 77 24.57 9.57 10.12
CA MET A 77 24.81 9.38 8.69
C MET A 77 25.98 10.21 8.16
N VAL A 78 26.57 11.07 8.99
CA VAL A 78 27.60 12.03 8.62
C VAL A 78 28.77 11.92 9.59
N ARG A 79 29.99 11.86 9.04
CA ARG A 79 31.23 11.87 9.82
C ARG A 79 31.53 13.29 10.33
N PRO A 80 32.44 13.43 11.31
CA PRO A 80 32.85 14.75 11.81
C PRO A 80 33.40 15.71 10.75
N ASP A 81 33.93 15.17 9.63
CA ASP A 81 34.43 15.96 8.49
C ASP A 81 33.34 16.37 7.48
N GLY A 82 32.07 16.02 7.74
CA GLY A 82 30.94 16.30 6.86
C GLY A 82 30.74 15.28 5.75
N SER A 83 31.62 14.29 5.60
CA SER A 83 31.44 13.20 4.63
C SER A 83 30.36 12.21 5.08
N ARG A 84 29.73 11.52 4.13
CA ARG A 84 28.71 10.51 4.45
C ARG A 84 29.33 9.31 5.15
N ASP A 85 28.78 8.93 6.30
CA ASP A 85 29.12 7.68 6.96
C ASP A 85 28.23 6.54 6.45
N ARG A 86 28.85 5.49 5.92
CA ARG A 86 28.13 4.35 5.31
C ARG A 86 27.49 3.47 6.37
N ASP A 87 28.24 3.14 7.41
CA ASP A 87 27.76 2.27 8.48
C ASP A 87 26.65 2.98 9.26
N GLY A 88 26.86 4.27 9.55
CA GLY A 88 25.83 5.13 10.12
C GLY A 88 24.58 5.28 9.24
N SER A 89 24.73 5.53 7.93
CA SER A 89 23.60 5.58 6.99
C SER A 89 22.83 4.26 6.95
N TYR A 90 23.54 3.13 6.97
CA TYR A 90 22.93 1.81 6.98
C TYR A 90 22.20 1.52 8.30
N ALA A 91 22.77 1.92 9.45
CA ALA A 91 22.09 1.79 10.75
C ALA A 91 20.79 2.60 10.78
N VAL A 92 20.81 3.84 10.27
CA VAL A 92 19.59 4.68 10.17
C VAL A 92 18.58 4.07 9.20
N LEU A 93 19.00 3.59 8.03
CA LEU A 93 18.13 2.90 7.07
C LEU A 93 17.39 1.72 7.71
N ARG A 94 18.12 0.87 8.45
CA ARG A 94 17.55 -0.29 9.14
C ARG A 94 16.49 0.13 10.14
N GLU A 95 16.78 1.15 10.95
CA GLU A 95 15.86 1.63 11.97
C GLU A 95 14.62 2.31 11.37
N THR A 96 14.82 3.13 10.34
CA THR A 96 13.71 3.73 9.58
C THR A 96 12.79 2.65 9.03
N ILE A 97 13.32 1.63 8.35
CA ILE A 97 12.51 0.51 7.83
C ILE A 97 11.79 -0.23 8.96
N ARG A 98 12.48 -0.52 10.06
CA ARG A 98 11.91 -1.25 11.22
C ARG A 98 10.67 -0.55 11.78
N LEU A 99 10.74 0.77 11.94
CA LEU A 99 9.67 1.56 12.53
C LEU A 99 8.57 1.88 11.50
N THR A 100 8.96 2.33 10.30
CA THR A 100 8.02 2.74 9.26
C THR A 100 7.15 1.58 8.79
N LEU A 101 7.72 0.39 8.56
CA LEU A 101 6.93 -0.75 8.06
C LEU A 101 5.98 -1.33 9.11
N ARG A 102 6.30 -1.17 10.39
CA ARG A 102 5.35 -1.50 11.46
C ARG A 102 4.12 -0.60 11.37
N GLN A 103 4.31 0.71 11.27
CA GLN A 103 3.20 1.67 11.14
C GLN A 103 2.42 1.48 9.83
N ASN A 104 3.13 1.34 8.72
CA ASN A 104 2.52 1.26 7.40
C ASN A 104 1.61 0.04 7.21
N VAL A 105 1.94 -1.10 7.83
CA VAL A 105 1.06 -2.28 7.82
C VAL A 105 -0.24 -2.01 8.58
N GLU A 106 -0.18 -1.32 9.73
CA GLU A 106 -1.39 -0.95 10.48
C GLU A 106 -2.27 0.04 9.69
N ASP A 107 -1.65 1.07 9.11
CA ASP A 107 -2.37 2.07 8.31
C ASP A 107 -3.04 1.42 7.08
N THR A 108 -2.31 0.54 6.38
CA THR A 108 -2.84 -0.20 5.24
C THR A 108 -3.99 -1.14 5.66
N ALA A 109 -3.87 -1.81 6.80
CA ALA A 109 -4.93 -2.67 7.32
C ALA A 109 -6.21 -1.87 7.62
N ALA A 110 -6.07 -0.65 8.14
CA ALA A 110 -7.17 0.27 8.46
C ALA A 110 -7.73 1.02 7.25
N SER A 111 -7.01 1.07 6.12
CA SER A 111 -7.43 1.83 4.93
C SER A 111 -8.71 1.30 4.28
N ALA A 112 -9.77 2.12 4.32
CA ALA A 112 -11.04 1.84 3.67
C ALA A 112 -10.95 1.88 2.13
N HIS A 113 -10.07 2.74 1.59
CA HIS A 113 -9.84 2.79 0.14
C HIS A 113 -9.17 1.50 -0.34
N TRP A 114 -8.09 1.06 0.32
CA TRP A 114 -7.43 -0.21 -0.01
C TRP A 114 -8.38 -1.41 0.11
N GLN A 115 -9.21 -1.43 1.16
CA GLN A 115 -10.27 -2.44 1.34
C GLN A 115 -11.26 -2.46 0.16
N THR A 116 -11.68 -1.28 -0.28
CA THR A 116 -12.59 -1.11 -1.42
C THR A 116 -11.97 -1.64 -2.71
N CYS A 117 -10.72 -1.27 -3.00
CA CYS A 117 -9.99 -1.76 -4.17
C CYS A 117 -9.90 -3.29 -4.20
N GLN A 118 -9.52 -3.91 -3.07
CA GLN A 118 -9.44 -5.37 -2.96
C GLN A 118 -10.80 -6.06 -3.13
N ALA A 119 -11.85 -5.51 -2.52
CA ALA A 119 -13.21 -6.03 -2.66
C ALA A 119 -13.71 -5.93 -4.11
N LEU A 120 -13.48 -4.79 -4.78
CA LEU A 120 -13.89 -4.59 -6.17
C LEU A 120 -13.09 -5.47 -7.13
N ALA A 121 -11.77 -5.62 -6.93
CA ALA A 121 -10.94 -6.53 -7.70
C ALA A 121 -11.47 -7.98 -7.63
N ALA A 122 -11.85 -8.45 -6.44
CA ALA A 122 -12.44 -9.78 -6.25
C ALA A 122 -13.81 -9.96 -6.92
N THR A 123 -14.53 -8.87 -7.21
CA THR A 123 -15.84 -8.92 -7.89
C THR A 123 -15.75 -8.92 -9.42
N LEU A 124 -14.60 -8.55 -10.01
CA LEU A 124 -14.42 -8.48 -11.47
C LEU A 124 -14.88 -9.72 -12.23
N PRO A 125 -14.61 -10.96 -11.78
CA PRO A 125 -15.06 -12.16 -12.49
C PRO A 125 -16.59 -12.28 -12.57
N SER A 126 -17.30 -11.73 -11.57
CA SER A 126 -18.77 -11.75 -11.48
C SER A 126 -19.44 -10.70 -12.35
N LEU A 127 -18.71 -9.68 -12.79
CA LEU A 127 -19.28 -8.58 -13.58
C LEU A 127 -19.51 -9.01 -15.03
N PRO A 128 -20.61 -8.56 -15.67
CA PRO A 128 -20.85 -8.80 -17.08
C PRO A 128 -19.85 -8.02 -17.95
N PRO A 129 -19.62 -8.46 -19.20
CA PRO A 129 -18.85 -7.70 -20.18
C PRO A 129 -19.38 -6.27 -20.35
N GLY A 130 -18.50 -5.33 -20.69
CA GLY A 130 -18.72 -3.89 -20.68
C GLY A 130 -18.51 -3.24 -19.31
N ARG A 131 -19.05 -3.83 -18.24
CA ARG A 131 -18.90 -3.30 -16.86
C ARG A 131 -17.59 -3.74 -16.24
N ARG A 132 -17.22 -5.00 -16.47
CA ARG A 132 -15.94 -5.55 -16.01
C ARG A 132 -14.77 -4.70 -16.47
N GLU A 133 -14.75 -4.32 -17.74
CA GLU A 133 -13.66 -3.56 -18.35
C GLU A 133 -13.58 -2.14 -17.77
N ARG A 134 -14.73 -1.50 -17.52
CA ARG A 134 -14.79 -0.17 -16.89
C ARG A 134 -14.27 -0.18 -15.46
N VAL A 135 -14.71 -1.15 -14.64
CA VAL A 135 -14.22 -1.28 -13.26
C VAL A 135 -12.74 -1.68 -13.24
N ALA A 136 -12.31 -2.57 -14.15
CA ALA A 136 -10.91 -2.95 -14.27
C ALA A 136 -10.02 -1.80 -14.75
N GLU A 137 -10.53 -0.87 -15.57
CA GLU A 137 -9.81 0.36 -15.93
C GLU A 137 -9.64 1.26 -14.71
N ALA A 138 -10.74 1.53 -13.98
CA ALA A 138 -10.68 2.37 -12.79
C ALA A 138 -9.72 1.81 -11.71
N LEU A 139 -9.68 0.48 -11.53
CA LEU A 139 -8.69 -0.17 -10.66
C LEU A 139 -7.26 0.03 -11.15
N ARG A 140 -7.02 -0.09 -12.46
CA ARG A 140 -5.68 0.12 -13.06
C ARG A 140 -5.24 1.58 -12.98
N GLU A 141 -6.17 2.52 -13.07
CA GLU A 141 -5.90 3.95 -12.90
C GLU A 141 -5.55 4.27 -11.44
N SER A 142 -6.33 3.76 -10.48
CA SER A 142 -6.03 3.88 -9.05
C SER A 142 -4.67 3.28 -8.68
N ASP A 143 -4.35 2.07 -9.14
CA ASP A 143 -3.03 1.43 -8.92
C ASP A 143 -1.89 2.22 -9.58
N ARG A 144 -2.10 2.80 -10.76
CA ARG A 144 -1.09 3.64 -11.44
C ARG A 144 -0.80 4.90 -10.63
N ASN A 145 -1.84 5.62 -10.20
CA ASN A 145 -1.69 6.85 -9.41
C ASN A 145 -0.94 6.55 -8.10
N PHE A 146 -1.32 5.49 -7.40
CA PHE A 146 -0.61 5.04 -6.20
C PHE A 146 0.86 4.73 -6.49
N ARG A 147 1.17 3.99 -7.56
CA ARG A 147 2.56 3.63 -7.92
C ARG A 147 3.40 4.83 -8.30
N GLU A 148 2.84 5.81 -9.00
CA GLU A 148 3.55 7.05 -9.36
C GLU A 148 3.97 7.80 -8.09
N THR A 149 3.03 8.03 -7.16
CA THR A 149 3.33 8.64 -5.85
C THR A 149 4.38 7.85 -5.07
N MET A 150 4.24 6.52 -4.99
CA MET A 150 5.20 5.68 -4.28
C MET A 150 6.59 5.68 -4.93
N THR A 151 6.66 5.75 -6.25
CA THR A 151 7.94 5.81 -6.99
C THR A 151 8.72 7.06 -6.61
N GLU A 152 8.07 8.22 -6.56
CA GLU A 152 8.67 9.49 -6.13
C GLU A 152 9.12 9.43 -4.66
N PHE A 153 8.27 8.86 -3.80
CA PHE A 153 8.60 8.67 -2.39
C PHE A 153 9.84 7.79 -2.19
N TYR A 154 9.92 6.63 -2.86
CA TYR A 154 11.09 5.75 -2.72
C TYR A 154 12.37 6.40 -3.24
N ALA A 155 12.29 7.13 -4.36
CA ALA A 155 13.43 7.89 -4.86
C ALA A 155 13.94 8.86 -3.79
N ALA A 156 13.06 9.74 -3.29
CA ALA A 156 13.42 10.75 -2.29
C ALA A 156 13.95 10.13 -0.97
N ALA A 157 13.27 9.12 -0.44
CA ALA A 157 13.64 8.48 0.82
C ALA A 157 14.97 7.72 0.71
N CYS A 158 15.14 6.93 -0.34
CA CYS A 158 16.36 6.14 -0.54
C CYS A 158 17.57 7.04 -0.81
N GLU A 159 17.42 8.10 -1.61
CA GLU A 159 18.50 9.06 -1.88
C GLU A 159 18.95 9.77 -0.59
N ARG A 160 18.02 10.22 0.26
CA ARG A 160 18.35 10.78 1.59
C ARG A 160 19.17 9.79 2.42
N LEU A 161 18.76 8.52 2.42
CA LEU A 161 19.42 7.41 3.11
C LEU A 161 20.71 6.92 2.41
N GLY A 162 21.15 7.57 1.34
CA GLY A 162 22.41 7.25 0.66
C GLY A 162 22.35 5.95 -0.13
N ARG A 163 21.20 5.68 -0.77
CA ARG A 163 20.97 4.51 -1.61
C ARG A 163 20.62 4.94 -3.03
N ARG A 164 21.06 4.14 -3.99
CA ARG A 164 20.67 4.24 -5.40
C ARG A 164 20.22 2.88 -5.93
N PRO A 165 19.36 2.80 -6.96
CA PRO A 165 18.98 1.54 -7.55
C PRO A 165 20.20 0.84 -8.15
N ARG A 166 20.21 -0.50 -8.11
CA ARG A 166 21.21 -1.29 -8.84
C ARG A 166 21.00 -1.17 -10.36
N ALA A 167 22.02 -1.53 -11.13
CA ALA A 167 21.91 -1.58 -12.58
C ALA A 167 20.73 -2.47 -13.04
N GLY A 168 19.87 -1.92 -13.91
CA GLY A 168 18.66 -2.59 -14.39
C GLY A 168 17.46 -2.52 -13.44
N VAL A 169 17.59 -1.87 -12.29
CA VAL A 169 16.50 -1.61 -11.35
C VAL A 169 16.08 -0.15 -11.44
N GLU A 170 14.78 0.10 -11.43
CA GLU A 170 14.17 1.42 -11.35
C GLU A 170 13.32 1.53 -10.08
N TRP A 171 13.04 2.77 -9.66
CA TRP A 171 12.26 3.04 -8.44
C TRP A 171 10.86 2.43 -8.45
N HIS A 172 10.22 2.33 -9.62
CA HIS A 172 8.90 1.70 -9.74
C HIS A 172 8.93 0.19 -9.42
N HIS A 173 10.08 -0.49 -9.61
CA HIS A 173 10.24 -1.88 -9.18
C HIS A 173 10.23 -1.99 -7.65
N LEU A 174 10.84 -1.03 -6.94
CA LEU A 174 10.79 -0.97 -5.48
C LEU A 174 9.38 -0.67 -4.99
N ALA A 175 8.67 0.26 -5.64
CA ALA A 175 7.27 0.56 -5.31
C ALA A 175 6.38 -0.68 -5.44
N THR A 176 6.54 -1.43 -6.54
CA THR A 176 5.80 -2.66 -6.80
C THR A 176 6.13 -3.75 -5.77
N ALA A 177 7.42 -4.01 -5.52
CA ALA A 177 7.84 -5.05 -4.58
C ALA A 177 7.47 -4.70 -3.13
N GLY A 178 7.62 -3.43 -2.75
CA GLY A 178 7.27 -2.93 -1.43
C GLY A 178 5.79 -3.04 -1.12
N GLY A 179 4.94 -2.59 -2.06
CA GLY A 179 3.49 -2.74 -1.95
C GLY A 179 3.09 -4.21 -1.77
N ALA A 180 3.63 -5.10 -2.60
CA ALA A 180 3.32 -6.53 -2.53
C ALA A 180 3.66 -7.17 -1.16
N ILE A 181 4.75 -6.74 -0.50
CA ILE A 181 5.13 -7.22 0.84
C ILE A 181 4.07 -6.78 1.87
N VAL A 182 3.72 -5.50 1.88
CA VAL A 182 2.76 -4.94 2.84
C VAL A 182 1.38 -5.54 2.63
N GLU A 183 0.90 -5.56 1.38
CA GLU A 183 -0.40 -6.13 1.01
C GLU A 183 -0.50 -7.62 1.35
N GLY A 184 0.57 -8.38 1.13
CA GLY A 184 0.63 -9.80 1.47
C GLY A 184 0.46 -10.04 2.96
N VAL A 185 1.17 -9.28 3.79
CA VAL A 185 1.05 -9.36 5.26
C VAL A 185 -0.35 -8.99 5.73
N VAL A 186 -0.89 -7.85 5.27
CA VAL A 186 -2.25 -7.41 5.63
C VAL A 186 -3.30 -8.43 5.20
N THR A 187 -3.14 -9.04 4.03
CA THR A 187 -4.03 -10.10 3.52
C THR A 187 -3.97 -11.34 4.41
N HIS A 188 -2.79 -11.77 4.85
CA HIS A 188 -2.63 -12.88 5.78
C HIS A 188 -3.29 -12.62 7.14
N ARG A 189 -3.14 -11.42 7.70
CA ARG A 189 -3.84 -11.02 8.95
C ARG A 189 -5.35 -11.17 8.82
N ARG A 190 -5.93 -10.76 7.69
CA ARG A 190 -7.37 -10.90 7.42
C ARG A 190 -7.84 -12.35 7.31
N MET A 191 -6.95 -13.26 6.92
CA MET A 191 -7.23 -14.69 6.94
C MET A 191 -7.17 -15.31 8.35
N GLY A 192 -6.87 -14.50 9.38
CA GLY A 192 -6.75 -14.95 10.77
C GLY A 192 -5.36 -15.43 11.15
N ALA A 193 -4.32 -15.06 10.38
CA ALA A 193 -2.94 -15.31 10.81
C ALA A 193 -2.68 -14.59 12.16
N PRO A 194 -2.08 -15.28 13.13
CA PRO A 194 -1.92 -14.72 14.46
C PRO A 194 -0.77 -13.69 14.46
N PRO A 195 -0.89 -12.54 15.15
CA PRO A 195 0.10 -11.46 15.10
C PRO A 195 1.52 -11.90 15.47
N GLU A 196 1.67 -12.84 16.41
CA GLU A 196 2.97 -13.38 16.82
C GLU A 196 3.73 -14.07 15.70
N SER A 197 3.05 -14.56 14.66
CA SER A 197 3.69 -15.19 13.49
C SER A 197 4.47 -14.19 12.63
N GLU A 198 4.23 -12.89 12.84
CA GLU A 198 4.91 -11.81 12.14
C GLU A 198 6.02 -11.18 12.98
N MET A 199 6.16 -11.56 14.25
CA MET A 199 7.10 -10.94 15.17
C MET A 199 8.42 -11.70 15.21
N LEU A 200 9.51 -10.98 15.06
CA LEU A 200 10.87 -11.53 14.94
C LEU A 200 11.82 -10.74 15.83
N THR A 201 12.90 -11.38 16.26
CA THR A 201 14.00 -10.71 16.96
C THR A 201 15.20 -10.60 16.03
N ALA A 202 15.70 -9.38 15.83
CA ALA A 202 16.90 -9.13 15.06
C ALA A 202 17.68 -7.94 15.66
N PRO A 203 18.98 -7.76 15.34
CA PRO A 203 19.78 -6.67 15.90
C PRO A 203 19.16 -5.30 15.62
N GLY A 204 19.11 -4.42 16.61
CA GLY A 204 18.76 -3.01 16.46
C GLY A 204 19.95 -2.18 15.95
N MET A 205 19.83 -0.86 16.04
CA MET A 205 20.92 0.07 15.65
C MET A 205 22.20 -0.16 16.46
N ASP A 206 22.06 -0.45 17.75
CA ASP A 206 23.20 -0.57 18.67
C ASP A 206 23.68 -2.05 18.80
N GLY A 207 23.21 -2.93 17.91
CA GLY A 207 23.55 -4.36 17.89
C GLY A 207 22.74 -5.23 18.85
N GLU A 208 22.12 -4.62 19.86
CA GLU A 208 21.25 -5.34 20.81
C GLU A 208 20.01 -5.93 20.12
N PRO A 209 19.55 -7.14 20.51
CA PRO A 209 18.34 -7.73 19.95
C PRO A 209 17.12 -6.85 20.23
N VAL A 210 16.40 -6.48 19.18
CA VAL A 210 15.13 -5.76 19.26
C VAL A 210 14.06 -6.47 18.44
N GLU A 211 12.83 -6.04 18.63
CA GLU A 211 11.69 -6.59 17.93
C GLU A 211 11.54 -5.98 16.52
N TRP A 212 11.26 -6.84 15.55
CA TRP A 212 11.03 -6.54 14.14
C TRP A 212 9.73 -7.20 13.70
N THR A 213 9.09 -6.62 12.67
CA THR A 213 8.02 -7.30 11.95
C THR A 213 8.59 -8.05 10.75
N LEU A 214 7.92 -9.12 10.32
CA LEU A 214 8.25 -9.87 9.11
C LEU A 214 8.22 -8.96 7.89
N ALA A 215 7.23 -8.06 7.83
CA ALA A 215 7.16 -7.02 6.81
C ALA A 215 8.45 -6.19 6.78
N ALA A 216 8.90 -5.66 7.91
CA ALA A 216 10.11 -4.83 7.97
C ALA A 216 11.38 -5.57 7.53
N LEU A 217 11.56 -6.83 7.93
CA LEU A 217 12.73 -7.61 7.52
C LEU A 217 12.69 -7.99 6.03
N ALA A 218 11.54 -8.42 5.52
CA ALA A 218 11.36 -8.69 4.09
C ALA A 218 11.60 -7.42 3.26
N TYR A 219 11.13 -6.29 3.77
CA TYR A 219 11.33 -4.98 3.15
C TYR A 219 12.80 -4.56 3.13
N LEU A 220 13.51 -4.72 4.26
CA LEU A 220 14.94 -4.45 4.34
C LEU A 220 15.73 -5.32 3.35
N ALA A 221 15.46 -6.61 3.29
CA ALA A 221 16.11 -7.53 2.36
C ALA A 221 15.85 -7.13 0.89
N MET A 222 14.63 -6.69 0.58
CA MET A 222 14.28 -6.17 -0.74
C MET A 222 15.04 -4.88 -1.07
N ILE A 223 15.12 -3.92 -0.14
CA ILE A 223 15.91 -2.70 -0.33
C ILE A 223 17.39 -3.02 -0.55
N GLU A 224 17.98 -3.94 0.21
CA GLU A 224 19.37 -4.37 0.05
C GLU A 224 19.64 -5.11 -1.27
N GLY A 225 18.66 -5.90 -1.70
CA GLY A 225 18.72 -6.63 -2.96
C GLY A 225 18.59 -5.72 -4.17
N LEU A 226 17.75 -4.69 -4.10
CA LEU A 226 17.42 -3.82 -5.23
C LEU A 226 18.19 -2.49 -5.28
N THR A 227 18.83 -2.10 -4.18
CA THR A 227 19.64 -0.87 -4.08
C THR A 227 21.08 -1.15 -3.68
N GLU A 228 21.93 -0.16 -3.88
CA GLU A 228 23.30 -0.15 -3.40
C GLU A 228 23.65 1.20 -2.75
N PRO A 229 24.64 1.23 -1.84
CA PRO A 229 25.10 2.48 -1.24
C PRO A 229 25.60 3.48 -2.29
N VAL A 230 25.38 4.76 -2.02
CA VAL A 230 26.06 5.87 -2.71
C VAL A 230 27.39 6.11 -1.96
N ASP A 231 28.48 6.20 -2.73
CA ASP A 231 29.84 6.24 -2.20
C ASP A 231 30.19 7.52 -1.44
#